data_AF-A0A9P6XWW4-F1
#
_entry.id   AF-A0A9P6XWW4-F1
#
_cell.length_a   1.000
_cell.length_b   1.000
_cell.length_c   1.000
_cell.angle_alpha   90.00
_cell.angle_beta   90.00
_cell.angle_gamma   90.00
#
_symmetry.space_group_name_H-M   'P 1'
#
loop_
_entity.id
_entity.type
_entity.pdbx_description
1 polymer ?
#
loop_
_entity_poly.entity_id
_entity_poly.type
_entity_poly.pdbx_seq_one_letter_code
_entity_poly.pdbx_strand_id
1 'polypeptide(L)'
;MNNRYISHFLECDLIPSFLWSDLPRCPPGSYPIDYALSALPLGRSACCPPWWSSLLPMLWHIQRLCRPDRYYPIDSSPGASWYSRSSARSD
;
A
#
# COMPACT_ATOMS: atom_id res chain seq x y z
N MET A 1 -8.84 -15.89 21.86
CA MET A 1 -8.62 -15.62 20.42
C MET A 1 -8.10 -14.20 20.30
N ASN A 2 -6.80 -14.05 19.98
CA ASN A 2 -6.06 -12.80 20.09
C ASN A 2 -6.40 -11.82 18.95
N ASN A 3 -7.23 -10.82 19.25
CA ASN A 3 -7.54 -9.72 18.35
C ASN A 3 -6.49 -8.59 18.51
N ARG A 4 -5.21 -8.87 18.23
CA ARG A 4 -4.08 -7.92 18.44
C ARG A 4 -3.43 -7.42 17.14
N TYR A 5 -4.20 -7.20 16.07
CA TYR A 5 -3.64 -6.72 14.80
C TYR A 5 -4.40 -5.55 14.13
N ILE A 6 -5.33 -4.87 14.83
CA ILE A 6 -6.22 -3.86 14.18
C ILE A 6 -5.93 -2.41 14.67
N SER A 7 -4.85 -2.13 15.42
CA SER A 7 -4.70 -0.78 16.04
C SER A 7 -3.29 -0.23 16.17
N HIS A 8 -2.44 -0.24 15.12
CA HIS A 8 -1.07 0.27 15.28
C HIS A 8 -0.48 1.19 14.19
N PHE A 9 -1.16 1.51 13.09
CA PHE A 9 -0.54 2.32 12.02
C PHE A 9 -1.33 3.60 11.72
N LEU A 10 -1.57 4.42 12.76
CA LEU A 10 -1.97 5.82 12.53
C LEU A 10 -0.79 6.60 11.97
N GLU A 11 0.39 6.43 12.56
CA GLU A 11 1.70 6.85 12.05
C GLU A 11 2.73 5.84 12.57
N CYS A 12 3.65 5.37 11.72
CA CYS A 12 4.76 4.52 12.13
C CYS A 12 6.06 5.17 11.67
N ASP A 13 6.91 5.55 12.63
CA ASP A 13 8.17 6.26 12.36
C ASP A 13 9.16 5.45 11.50
N LEU A 14 8.95 4.14 11.40
CA LEU A 14 9.75 3.24 10.57
C LEU A 14 9.27 3.21 9.10
N ILE A 15 8.10 3.79 8.82
CA ILE A 15 7.59 4.01 7.46
C ILE A 15 7.91 5.46 7.09
N PRO A 16 8.66 5.71 5.99
CA PRO A 16 9.03 7.06 5.58
C PRO A 16 7.82 8.01 5.52
N SER A 17 7.93 9.15 6.21
CA SER A 17 6.84 10.11 6.41
C SER A 17 6.23 10.61 5.09
N PHE A 18 7.05 10.81 4.06
CA PHE A 18 6.59 11.30 2.75
C PHE A 18 5.58 10.36 2.07
N LEU A 19 5.64 9.05 2.33
CA LEU A 19 4.70 8.09 1.75
C LEU A 19 3.27 8.35 2.24
N TRP A 20 3.12 8.78 3.50
CA TRP A 20 1.81 9.03 4.11
C TRP A 20 1.08 10.19 3.46
N SER A 21 1.82 11.19 2.99
CA SER A 21 1.28 12.36 2.28
C SER A 21 0.68 11.99 0.92
N ASP A 22 1.11 10.88 0.31
CA ASP A 22 0.59 10.42 -0.97
C ASP A 22 -0.75 9.69 -0.82
N LEU A 23 -1.06 9.13 0.36
CA LEU A 23 -2.27 8.34 0.57
C LEU A 23 -3.55 9.17 0.39
N PRO A 24 -4.66 8.53 -0.03
CA PRO A 24 -5.93 9.23 -0.14
C PRO A 24 -6.37 9.71 1.24
N ARG A 25 -6.91 10.94 1.30
CA ARG A 25 -7.45 11.51 2.55
C ARG A 25 -8.51 10.59 3.14
N CYS A 26 -8.24 10.07 4.32
CA CYS A 26 -9.17 9.21 5.06
C CYS A 26 -10.08 10.07 5.96
N PRO A 27 -11.32 9.62 6.22
CA PRO A 27 -12.19 10.29 7.18
C PRO A 27 -11.63 10.20 8.61
N PRO A 28 -12.02 11.14 9.52
CA PRO A 28 -11.59 11.09 10.91
C PRO A 28 -11.90 9.75 11.58
N GLY A 29 -10.94 9.22 12.33
CA GLY A 29 -11.06 7.92 13.00
C GLY A 29 -10.80 6.70 12.11
N SER A 30 -10.40 6.90 10.86
CA SER A 30 -9.96 5.82 9.96
C SER A 30 -8.44 5.71 9.91
N TYR A 31 -7.93 4.51 9.67
CA TYR A 31 -6.51 4.27 9.47
C TYR A 31 -6.15 4.51 7.99
N PRO A 32 -5.12 5.33 7.68
CA PRO A 32 -4.81 5.73 6.30
C PRO A 32 -4.53 4.54 5.36
N ILE A 33 -3.79 3.54 5.84
CA ILE A 33 -3.44 2.35 5.05
C ILE A 33 -4.66 1.48 4.79
N ASP A 34 -5.49 1.23 5.81
CA ASP A 34 -6.72 0.44 5.66
C ASP A 34 -7.70 1.15 4.71
N TYR A 35 -7.81 2.48 4.82
CA TYR A 35 -8.63 3.27 3.92
C TYR A 35 -8.11 3.19 2.48
N ALA A 36 -6.80 3.35 2.26
CA ALA A 36 -6.19 3.20 0.94
C ALA A 36 -6.46 1.81 0.35
N LEU A 37 -6.31 0.74 1.15
CA LEU A 37 -6.65 -0.62 0.73
C LEU A 37 -8.12 -0.78 0.35
N SER A 38 -9.03 -0.17 1.12
CA SER A 38 -10.48 -0.20 0.83
C SER A 38 -10.85 0.60 -0.41
N ALA A 39 -10.05 1.62 -0.76
CA ALA A 39 -10.25 2.47 -1.93
C ALA A 39 -9.62 1.89 -3.21
N LEU A 40 -9.00 0.69 -3.13
CA LEU A 40 -8.49 0.02 -4.32
C LEU A 40 -9.63 -0.31 -5.28
N PRO A 41 -9.45 -0.05 -6.58
CA PRO A 41 -10.47 -0.36 -7.55
C PRO A 41 -10.67 -1.88 -7.65
N LEU A 42 -11.93 -2.31 -7.64
CA LEU A 42 -12.32 -3.71 -7.78
C LEU A 42 -12.18 -4.24 -9.22
N GLY A 43 -12.16 -3.32 -10.19
CA GLY A 43 -12.11 -3.64 -11.61
C GLY A 43 -10.68 -3.88 -12.10
N ARG A 44 -10.46 -5.00 -12.80
CA ARG A 44 -9.18 -5.31 -13.45
C ARG A 44 -8.73 -4.31 -14.53
N SER A 45 -9.65 -3.46 -15.01
CA SER A 45 -9.40 -2.42 -16.02
C SER A 45 -9.26 -1.02 -15.43
N ALA A 46 -9.27 -0.88 -14.11
CA ALA A 46 -9.18 0.43 -13.49
C ALA A 46 -7.77 1.01 -13.59
N CYS A 47 -7.71 2.33 -13.76
CA CYS A 47 -6.46 3.07 -13.70
C CYS A 47 -5.76 2.80 -12.35
N CYS A 48 -4.43 2.71 -12.42
CA CYS A 48 -3.61 2.60 -11.22
C CYS A 48 -3.85 3.85 -10.35
N PRO A 49 -4.20 3.70 -9.07
CA PRO A 49 -4.28 4.84 -8.18
C PRO A 49 -2.92 5.55 -8.09
N PRO A 50 -2.88 6.90 -8.05
CA PRO A 50 -1.61 7.65 -8.01
C PRO A 50 -0.79 7.35 -6.75
N TRP A 51 -1.45 6.92 -5.68
CA TRP A 51 -0.86 6.55 -4.40
C TRP A 51 -0.44 5.08 -4.30
N TRP A 52 -0.70 4.27 -5.33
CA TRP A 52 -0.37 2.84 -5.33
C TRP A 52 1.13 2.60 -5.20
N SER A 53 1.95 3.39 -5.91
CA SER A 53 3.41 3.31 -5.85
C SER A 53 3.95 3.59 -4.45
N SER A 54 3.24 4.40 -3.65
CA SER A 54 3.62 4.74 -2.27
C SER A 54 3.05 3.74 -1.26
N LEU A 55 1.88 3.16 -1.53
CA LEU A 55 1.29 2.12 -0.68
C LEU A 55 2.13 0.82 -0.69
N LEU A 56 2.67 0.42 -1.85
CA LEU A 56 3.51 -0.78 -1.97
C LEU A 56 4.72 -0.81 -1.00
N PRO A 57 5.59 0.22 -0.94
CA PRO A 57 6.70 0.24 0.01
C PRO A 57 6.23 0.32 1.46
N MET A 58 5.12 0.99 1.78
CA MET A 58 4.55 0.94 3.14
C MET A 58 4.21 -0.47 3.58
N LEU A 59 3.51 -1.23 2.71
CA LEU A 59 3.15 -2.62 2.99
C LEU A 59 4.41 -3.50 3.14
N TRP A 60 5.44 -3.24 2.33
CA TRP A 60 6.73 -3.91 2.46
C TRP A 60 7.41 -3.62 3.81
N HIS A 61 7.40 -2.36 4.27
CA HIS A 61 7.91 -2.00 5.59
C HIS A 61 7.15 -2.76 6.70
N ILE A 62 5.81 -2.77 6.63
CA ILE A 62 4.97 -3.51 7.60
C ILE A 62 5.33 -5.01 7.60
N GLN A 63 5.47 -5.62 6.43
CA GLN A 63 5.84 -7.03 6.31
C GLN A 63 7.18 -7.33 6.98
N ARG A 64 8.19 -6.47 6.79
CA ARG A 64 9.49 -6.61 7.44
C ARG A 64 9.41 -6.42 8.95
N LEU A 65 8.59 -5.49 9.44
CA LEU A 65 8.39 -5.32 10.88
C LEU A 65 7.72 -6.55 11.50
N CYS A 66 6.75 -7.15 10.80
CA CYS A 66 6.07 -8.35 11.29
C CYS A 66 6.95 -9.61 11.20
N ARG A 67 7.89 -9.67 10.24
CA ARG A 67 8.78 -10.83 10.03
C ARG A 67 10.18 -10.38 9.58
N PRO A 68 11.03 -9.93 10.51
CA PRO A 68 12.34 -9.36 10.17
C PRO A 68 13.29 -10.38 9.52
N ASP A 69 13.15 -11.67 9.82
CA ASP A 69 14.03 -12.74 9.32
C ASP A 69 13.73 -13.16 7.88
N ARG A 70 12.62 -12.68 7.29
CA ARG A 70 12.25 -13.03 5.92
C ARG A 70 12.78 -12.01 4.93
N TYR A 71 13.32 -12.53 3.84
CA TYR A 71 13.62 -11.72 2.67
C TYR A 71 12.34 -11.36 1.93
N TYR A 72 12.12 -10.06 1.73
CA TYR A 72 11.03 -9.52 0.91
C TYR A 72 11.67 -8.74 -0.24
N PRO A 73 11.52 -9.17 -1.49
CA PRO A 73 12.03 -8.40 -2.63
C PRO A 73 11.31 -7.05 -2.67
N ILE A 74 12.06 -5.98 -2.86
CA ILE A 74 11.50 -4.65 -3.12
C ILE A 74 11.34 -4.51 -4.64
N ASP A 75 10.15 -4.08 -5.08
CA ASP A 75 9.92 -3.81 -6.49
C ASP A 75 10.68 -2.54 -6.89
N SER A 76 11.62 -2.66 -7.81
CA SER A 76 12.42 -1.55 -8.34
C SER A 76 11.56 -0.55 -9.12
N SER A 77 10.35 -0.95 -9.55
CA SER A 77 9.39 -0.08 -10.24
C SER A 77 8.00 -0.25 -9.63
N PRO A 78 7.75 0.38 -8.47
CA PRO A 78 6.48 0.24 -7.76
C PRO A 78 5.29 0.61 -8.66
N GLY A 79 4.39 -0.35 -8.87
CA GLY A 79 3.22 -0.18 -9.72
C GLY A 79 3.43 -0.55 -11.19
N ALA A 80 4.65 -0.87 -11.64
CA ALA A 80 4.92 -1.36 -13.00
C ALA A 80 4.02 -2.55 -13.36
N SER A 81 3.86 -3.50 -12.44
CA SER A 81 2.96 -4.66 -12.64
C SER A 81 1.50 -4.26 -12.92
N TRP A 82 1.05 -3.10 -12.41
CA TRP A 82 -0.26 -2.55 -12.73
C TRP A 82 -0.27 -1.94 -14.14
N TYR A 83 0.73 -1.12 -14.45
CA TYR A 83 0.83 -0.45 -15.75
C TYR A 83 1.04 -1.41 -16.92
N SER A 84 1.89 -2.43 -16.78
CA SER A 84 2.13 -3.46 -17.80
C SER A 84 0.88 -4.27 -18.11
N ARG A 85 -0.06 -4.37 -17.17
CA ARG A 85 -1.32 -5.10 -17.34
C ARG A 85 -2.39 -4.26 -18.01
N SER A 86 -2.37 -2.94 -17.77
CA SER A 86 -3.19 -1.98 -18.49
C SER A 86 -2.75 -1.81 -19.95
N SER A 87 -1.44 -1.89 -20.25
CA SER A 87 -0.90 -1.72 -21.61
C SER A 87 -1.05 -2.96 -22.50
N ALA A 88 -1.08 -4.17 -21.93
CA ALA A 88 -1.21 -5.43 -22.67
C ALA A 88 -2.56 -5.64 -23.39
N ARG A 89 -3.48 -4.66 -23.34
CA ARG A 89 -4.81 -4.73 -23.98
C ARG A 89 -5.17 -3.47 -24.77
N SER A 90 -4.18 -2.65 -25.11
CA SER A 90 -4.37 -1.53 -26.05
C SER A 90 -4.16 -1.92 -27.53
N ASP A 91 -4.19 -3.22 -27.85
CA ASP A 91 -4.16 -3.77 -29.22
C ASP A 91 -5.46 -4.53 -29.49
#